data_AF-A0A2S5BAA4-F1
#
_entry.id   AF-A0A2S5BAA4-F1
#
_cell.length_a   1.000
_cell.length_b   1.000
_cell.length_c   1.000
_cell.angle_alpha   90.00
_cell.angle_beta   90.00
_cell.angle_gamma   90.00
#
_symmetry.space_group_name_H-M   'P 1'
#
loop_
_entity.id
_entity.type
_entity.pdbx_description
1 polymer ?
#
loop_
_entity_poly.entity_id
_entity_poly.type
_entity_poly.pdbx_seq_one_letter_code
_entity_poly.pdbx_strand_id
1 'polypeptide(L)'
;MRFHCLGVGSIGSLLATNLAALPSTQVRLILRRKDLAKQLLDTSAGPSANPAHDASGIPFGSLTVERDGLAKRTAGLEMELTRSPNDFFERSSHAGRAGGSGSSSRSGPQIDPRVWNRQDPIQTLVVTTKTPATVPAIRHLLPRLSSRSTIVLCQNGMGVLEALLEKYWPEDRSDEIEHSFSDQARSGRDSWSSQASAGGGRPSFVCATTTHGAWRKGAAHFVHAGMGDLKFGVVPNRAVMSFLSQYPDPAWSDPSENPILNPRSLIEPTLEHLPYAPVTSSLHTTVSSLLACKELQTSWLPLPTLQIAQLQKLAVNASVNSITAIAGVHNGALVGSQKAKRVIESVTRECADVFAAHVAYEQGTWRPTDPDTSDPAERPSRPPALPPSHPLSAHALLDYTLRVLLKTSVNISSTLSDLLPLQSNSPTSRSNFSLAQNAPSLPSRTEIEYINGYIVALGRRYGIRTDTVEALGDLVLLKEEMARVGAVDRVWQSRGARPPSPAASTGSRTPSPRRASPEPAGSTFATEVPSAKSPRAPEHPHDRAARHIEMTRDSEARARRREYERIERDRDDRAAGNG
;
A
#
# COMPACT_ATOMS: atom_id res chain seq x y z
N MET A 1 20.47 -3.24 -14.70
CA MET A 1 19.66 -3.66 -13.54
C MET A 1 18.18 -3.69 -13.93
N ARG A 2 17.37 -4.58 -13.36
CA ARG A 2 15.92 -4.64 -13.63
C ARG A 2 15.09 -4.28 -12.40
N PHE A 3 14.26 -3.24 -12.49
CA PHE A 3 13.26 -2.88 -11.50
C PHE A 3 11.90 -3.45 -11.87
N HIS A 4 11.20 -4.05 -10.90
CA HIS A 4 9.85 -4.56 -11.08
C HIS A 4 8.86 -3.64 -10.36
N CYS A 5 8.02 -2.93 -11.08
CA CYS A 5 7.03 -2.02 -10.52
C CYS A 5 5.67 -2.71 -10.39
N LEU A 6 5.26 -3.06 -9.17
CA LEU A 6 3.95 -3.61 -8.86
C LEU A 6 2.96 -2.47 -8.62
N GLY A 7 2.07 -2.26 -9.58
CA GLY A 7 1.12 -1.14 -9.60
C GLY A 7 1.53 -0.04 -10.58
N VAL A 8 0.58 0.39 -11.42
CA VAL A 8 0.77 1.47 -12.41
C VAL A 8 -0.30 2.54 -12.17
N GLY A 9 -0.17 3.18 -11.02
CA GLY A 9 -0.92 4.39 -10.64
C GLY A 9 -0.06 5.64 -10.81
N SER A 10 -0.53 6.79 -10.32
CA SER A 10 0.17 8.07 -10.50
C SER A 10 1.64 8.04 -10.01
N ILE A 11 1.86 7.59 -8.76
CA ILE A 11 3.21 7.51 -8.18
C ILE A 11 4.04 6.40 -8.84
N GLY A 12 3.41 5.25 -9.13
CA GLY A 12 4.09 4.14 -9.81
C GLY A 12 4.61 4.52 -11.20
N SER A 13 3.81 5.27 -11.96
CA SER A 13 4.23 5.79 -13.26
C SER A 13 5.37 6.79 -13.14
N LEU A 14 5.32 7.73 -12.18
CA LEU A 14 6.42 8.69 -11.95
C LEU A 14 7.74 7.98 -11.62
N LEU A 15 7.71 7.01 -10.71
CA LEU A 15 8.89 6.22 -10.35
C LEU A 15 9.40 5.41 -11.53
N ALA A 16 8.52 4.68 -12.22
CA ALA A 16 8.88 3.85 -13.36
C ALA A 16 9.54 4.67 -14.47
N THR A 17 9.00 5.83 -14.84
CA THR A 17 9.57 6.67 -15.90
C THR A 17 10.89 7.31 -15.52
N ASN A 18 11.09 7.64 -14.24
CA ASN A 18 12.36 8.20 -13.76
C ASN A 18 13.45 7.14 -13.66
N LEU A 19 13.13 5.94 -13.16
CA LEU A 19 14.07 4.82 -13.13
C LEU A 19 14.44 4.38 -14.56
N ALA A 20 13.49 4.34 -15.47
CA ALA A 20 13.74 4.00 -16.88
C ALA A 20 14.63 5.03 -17.61
N ALA A 21 14.75 6.25 -17.09
CA ALA A 21 15.63 7.28 -17.65
C ALA A 21 17.09 7.12 -17.20
N LEU A 22 17.38 6.26 -16.22
CA LEU A 22 18.74 6.00 -15.75
C LEU A 22 19.50 5.09 -16.72
N PRO A 23 20.82 5.29 -16.89
CA PRO A 23 21.65 4.41 -17.71
C PRO A 23 21.57 2.95 -17.26
N SER A 24 21.61 2.01 -18.21
CA SER A 24 21.67 0.57 -17.95
C SER A 24 20.56 0.02 -17.03
N THR A 25 19.43 0.73 -16.97
CA THR A 25 18.27 0.38 -16.15
C THR A 25 17.12 -0.07 -17.02
N GLN A 26 16.52 -1.20 -16.65
CA GLN A 26 15.34 -1.76 -17.28
C GLN A 26 14.19 -1.74 -16.27
N VAL A 27 13.00 -1.35 -16.70
CA VAL A 27 11.82 -1.32 -15.85
C VAL A 27 10.77 -2.27 -16.40
N ARG A 28 10.25 -3.13 -15.53
CA ARG A 28 9.14 -4.05 -15.80
C ARG A 28 7.92 -3.65 -14.99
N LEU A 29 6.81 -3.42 -15.66
CA LEU A 29 5.53 -3.12 -15.04
C LEU A 29 4.77 -4.43 -14.77
N ILE A 30 4.51 -4.72 -13.50
CA ILE A 30 3.67 -5.84 -13.07
C ILE A 30 2.24 -5.34 -12.93
N LEU A 31 1.40 -5.74 -13.88
CA LEU A 31 0.04 -5.29 -14.07
C LEU A 31 -0.94 -6.32 -13.50
N ARG A 32 -1.90 -5.84 -12.69
CA ARG A 32 -3.00 -6.68 -12.14
C ARG A 32 -4.28 -6.65 -12.98
N ARG A 33 -4.34 -5.74 -13.96
CA ARG A 33 -5.54 -5.40 -14.72
C ARG A 33 -5.29 -5.68 -16.19
N LYS A 34 -6.00 -6.69 -16.74
CA LYS A 34 -5.87 -7.10 -18.16
C LYS A 34 -6.30 -5.98 -19.11
N ASP A 35 -7.33 -5.22 -18.74
CA ASP A 35 -7.82 -4.07 -19.49
C ASP A 35 -6.78 -2.96 -19.58
N LEU A 36 -6.11 -2.65 -18.47
CA LEU A 36 -5.01 -1.70 -18.45
C LEU A 36 -3.83 -2.20 -19.27
N ALA A 37 -3.48 -3.48 -19.16
CA ALA A 37 -2.41 -4.08 -19.95
C ALA A 37 -2.68 -3.98 -21.45
N LYS A 38 -3.91 -4.26 -21.88
CA LYS A 38 -4.31 -4.08 -23.28
C LYS A 38 -4.17 -2.62 -23.71
N GLN A 39 -4.65 -1.67 -22.91
CA GLN A 39 -4.55 -0.24 -23.24
C GLN A 39 -3.08 0.23 -23.36
N LEU A 40 -2.20 -0.24 -22.46
CA LEU A 40 -0.77 0.09 -22.52
C LEU A 40 -0.09 -0.53 -23.76
N LEU A 41 -0.44 -1.76 -24.13
CA LEU A 41 0.01 -2.40 -25.36
C LEU A 41 -0.46 -1.63 -26.60
N ASP A 42 -1.75 -1.28 -26.66
CA ASP A 42 -2.35 -0.57 -27.79
C ASP A 42 -1.73 0.83 -27.99
N THR A 43 -1.39 1.54 -26.89
CA THR A 43 -0.66 2.83 -26.97
C THR A 43 0.81 2.72 -27.40
N SER A 44 1.31 1.50 -27.54
CA SER A 44 2.67 1.21 -28.02
C SER A 44 2.73 1.08 -29.54
N ALA A 45 1.60 0.79 -30.20
CA ALA A 45 1.48 0.68 -31.63
C ALA A 45 1.18 2.06 -32.24
N GLY A 46 2.19 2.69 -32.88
CA GLY A 46 1.91 3.70 -33.90
C GLY A 46 1.17 3.07 -35.10
N PRO A 47 0.62 3.86 -36.04
CA PRO A 47 -0.15 3.35 -37.19
C PRO A 47 0.57 2.29 -38.08
N SER A 48 1.88 2.08 -37.89
CA SER A 48 2.69 1.11 -38.64
C SER A 48 3.55 0.17 -37.78
N ALA A 49 3.41 0.16 -36.45
CA ALA A 49 4.26 -0.65 -35.59
C ALA A 49 3.55 -1.95 -35.18
N ASN A 50 3.98 -3.08 -35.73
CA ASN A 50 3.72 -4.39 -35.11
C ASN A 50 4.14 -4.32 -33.63
N PRO A 51 3.40 -4.95 -32.69
CA PRO A 51 3.86 -5.05 -31.30
C PRO A 51 5.25 -5.69 -31.33
N ALA A 52 6.26 -4.90 -31.01
CA ALA A 52 7.64 -5.33 -31.06
C ALA A 52 7.85 -6.36 -29.94
N HIS A 53 7.63 -7.62 -30.26
CA HIS A 53 8.13 -8.73 -29.47
C HIS A 53 9.64 -8.76 -29.66
N ASP A 54 10.41 -8.76 -28.57
CA ASP A 54 11.80 -9.14 -28.67
C ASP A 54 11.89 -10.65 -29.03
N ALA A 55 13.10 -11.12 -29.36
CA ALA A 55 13.34 -12.55 -29.60
C ALA A 55 13.00 -13.45 -28.38
N SER A 56 12.75 -12.86 -27.19
CA SER A 56 12.38 -13.56 -25.95
C SER A 56 10.86 -13.59 -25.68
N GLY A 57 10.05 -12.91 -26.52
CA GLY A 57 8.59 -12.87 -26.43
C GLY A 57 8.04 -11.92 -25.36
N ILE A 58 8.84 -10.99 -24.81
CA ILE A 58 8.39 -10.07 -23.76
C ILE A 58 7.60 -8.90 -24.38
N PRO A 59 6.40 -8.58 -23.86
CA PRO A 59 5.66 -7.41 -24.32
C PRO A 59 6.25 -6.11 -23.75
N PHE A 60 6.33 -5.08 -24.60
CA PHE A 60 6.76 -3.74 -24.22
C PHE A 60 5.60 -2.74 -24.27
N GLY A 61 5.61 -1.82 -23.32
CA GLY A 61 4.63 -0.77 -23.13
C GLY A 61 5.26 0.62 -23.16
N SER A 62 4.39 1.63 -23.14
CA SER A 62 4.80 3.02 -22.94
C SER A 62 3.95 3.72 -21.90
N LEU A 63 4.55 4.66 -21.17
CA LEU A 63 3.86 5.58 -20.27
C LEU A 63 4.16 7.01 -20.68
N THR A 64 3.17 7.89 -20.58
CA THR A 64 3.30 9.32 -20.81
C THR A 64 3.10 10.05 -19.50
N VAL A 65 4.05 10.91 -19.15
CA VAL A 65 3.96 11.81 -18.01
C VAL A 65 4.00 13.26 -18.52
N GLU A 66 2.93 13.99 -18.25
CA GLU A 66 2.79 15.42 -18.55
C GLU A 66 3.21 16.25 -17.33
N ARG A 67 4.04 17.27 -17.56
CA ARG A 67 4.47 18.25 -16.57
C ARG A 67 4.49 19.63 -17.23
N ASP A 68 3.89 20.63 -16.58
CA ASP A 68 3.84 22.01 -17.09
C ASP A 68 3.33 22.10 -18.55
N GLY A 69 2.39 21.23 -18.91
CA GLY A 69 1.83 21.10 -20.26
C GLY A 69 2.69 20.32 -21.26
N LEU A 70 3.91 19.90 -20.88
CA LEU A 70 4.82 19.11 -21.70
C LEU A 70 4.66 17.61 -21.40
N ALA A 71 4.17 16.86 -22.40
CA ALA A 71 4.03 15.40 -22.32
C ALA A 71 5.33 14.68 -22.73
N LYS A 72 5.94 13.95 -21.81
CA LYS A 72 7.10 13.09 -22.06
C LYS A 72 6.66 11.63 -22.11
N ARG A 73 6.89 10.97 -23.26
CA ARG A 73 6.61 9.54 -23.44
C ARG A 73 7.86 8.70 -23.17
N THR A 74 7.74 7.74 -22.27
CA THR A 74 8.76 6.71 -21.98
C THR A 74 8.31 5.38 -22.58
N ALA A 75 9.06 4.87 -23.56
CA ALA A 75 8.81 3.58 -24.20
C ALA A 75 9.78 2.51 -23.67
N GLY A 76 9.64 1.26 -24.15
CA GLY A 76 10.56 0.18 -23.81
C GLY A 76 10.38 -0.37 -22.39
N LEU A 77 9.24 -0.13 -21.76
CA LEU A 77 8.90 -0.67 -20.44
C LEU A 77 8.43 -2.12 -20.62
N GLU A 78 9.13 -3.09 -20.05
CA GLU A 78 8.68 -4.48 -20.08
C GLU A 78 7.33 -4.60 -19.34
N MET A 79 6.47 -5.50 -19.77
CA MET A 79 5.18 -5.73 -19.11
C MET A 79 5.01 -7.19 -18.72
N GLU A 80 4.39 -7.38 -17.56
CA GLU A 80 4.05 -8.69 -17.01
C GLU A 80 2.65 -8.60 -16.40
N LEU A 81 1.82 -9.63 -16.61
CA LEU A 81 0.54 -9.74 -15.94
C LEU A 81 0.70 -10.65 -14.71
N THR A 82 0.30 -10.17 -13.54
CA THR A 82 0.20 -11.02 -12.34
C THR A 82 -1.25 -11.41 -12.08
N ARG A 83 -1.44 -12.60 -11.50
CA ARG A 83 -2.75 -13.10 -11.11
C ARG A 83 -3.39 -12.16 -10.09
N SER A 84 -4.62 -11.76 -10.34
CA SER A 84 -5.46 -11.04 -9.40
C SER A 84 -6.52 -11.98 -8.81
N PRO A 85 -6.96 -11.82 -7.55
CA PRO A 85 -8.12 -12.54 -7.02
C PRO A 85 -9.38 -12.41 -7.88
N ASN A 86 -9.49 -11.31 -8.65
CA ASN A 86 -10.59 -11.08 -9.59
C ASN A 86 -10.57 -12.04 -10.80
N ASP A 87 -9.43 -12.64 -11.15
CA ASP A 87 -9.35 -13.63 -12.23
C ASP A 87 -10.10 -14.92 -11.90
N PHE A 88 -10.30 -15.22 -10.61
CA PHE A 88 -11.10 -16.36 -10.15
C PHE A 88 -12.60 -16.17 -10.46
N PHE A 89 -13.10 -14.93 -10.36
CA PHE A 89 -14.50 -14.59 -10.68
C PHE A 89 -14.77 -14.53 -12.19
N GLU A 90 -13.78 -14.16 -13.00
CA GLU A 90 -13.91 -14.19 -14.48
C GLU A 90 -13.99 -15.63 -15.03
N ARG A 91 -13.35 -16.62 -14.39
CA ARG A 91 -13.46 -18.03 -14.81
C ARG A 91 -14.85 -18.61 -14.55
N SER A 92 -15.51 -18.22 -13.47
CA SER A 92 -16.82 -18.73 -13.09
C SER A 92 -17.95 -18.17 -13.96
N SER A 93 -17.80 -16.96 -14.51
CA SER A 93 -18.76 -16.39 -15.47
C SER A 93 -18.65 -17.00 -16.88
N HIS A 94 -17.52 -17.60 -17.23
CA HIS A 94 -17.33 -18.33 -18.50
C HIS A 94 -17.71 -19.81 -18.41
N ALA A 95 -17.72 -20.41 -17.22
CA ALA A 95 -18.16 -21.79 -17.01
C ALA A 95 -19.70 -21.96 -17.14
N GLY A 96 -20.49 -20.87 -17.03
CA GLY A 96 -21.95 -20.90 -17.12
C GLY A 96 -22.55 -20.67 -18.52
N ARG A 97 -21.74 -20.58 -19.57
CA ARG A 97 -22.21 -20.28 -20.95
C ARG A 97 -21.80 -21.31 -22.01
N ALA A 98 -21.41 -22.52 -21.61
CA ALA A 98 -21.24 -23.65 -22.52
C ALA A 98 -22.61 -24.27 -22.86
N GLY A 99 -23.36 -23.61 -23.75
CA GLY A 99 -24.66 -24.11 -24.22
C GLY A 99 -25.41 -23.08 -25.05
N GLY A 100 -24.99 -22.87 -26.31
CA GLY A 100 -25.70 -21.99 -27.23
C GLY A 100 -24.91 -21.72 -28.52
N SER A 101 -25.32 -22.40 -29.59
CA SER A 101 -24.74 -22.35 -30.93
C SER A 101 -24.80 -20.95 -31.58
N GLY A 102 -23.77 -20.63 -32.37
CA GLY A 102 -23.88 -19.80 -33.58
C GLY A 102 -23.93 -18.27 -33.41
N SER A 103 -22.77 -17.63 -33.30
CA SER A 103 -22.52 -16.28 -33.84
C SER A 103 -21.03 -15.97 -33.78
N SER A 104 -20.48 -15.46 -34.88
CA SER A 104 -19.10 -15.04 -35.05
C SER A 104 -18.75 -13.85 -34.13
N SER A 105 -18.54 -14.11 -32.84
CA SER A 105 -17.97 -13.11 -31.95
C SER A 105 -16.48 -13.01 -32.24
N ARG A 106 -16.05 -11.85 -32.76
CA ARG A 106 -14.65 -11.41 -32.79
C ARG A 106 -13.96 -11.83 -31.49
N SER A 107 -13.10 -12.84 -31.57
CA SER A 107 -12.26 -13.27 -30.46
C SER A 107 -11.50 -12.04 -29.97
N GLY A 108 -11.79 -11.58 -28.75
CA GLY A 108 -10.95 -10.61 -28.08
C GLY A 108 -9.50 -11.14 -28.10
N PRO A 109 -8.47 -10.26 -28.16
CA PRO A 109 -7.09 -10.71 -28.24
C PRO A 109 -6.81 -11.66 -27.07
N GLN A 110 -6.58 -12.94 -27.39
CA GLN A 110 -6.08 -13.93 -26.45
C GLN A 110 -4.67 -13.48 -26.07
N ILE A 111 -4.52 -12.86 -24.91
CA ILE A 111 -3.22 -12.51 -24.37
C ILE A 111 -2.46 -13.83 -24.12
N ASP A 112 -1.30 -13.99 -24.75
CA ASP A 112 -0.50 -15.23 -24.73
C ASP A 112 -0.22 -15.68 -23.27
N PRO A 113 -0.49 -16.95 -22.90
CA PRO A 113 -0.14 -17.53 -21.60
C PRO A 113 1.32 -17.33 -21.15
N ARG A 114 2.25 -17.07 -22.07
CA ARG A 114 3.65 -16.72 -21.77
C ARG A 114 3.80 -15.38 -21.02
N VAL A 115 2.83 -14.47 -21.14
CA VAL A 115 2.75 -13.20 -20.39
C VAL A 115 2.34 -13.41 -18.91
N TRP A 116 1.84 -14.61 -18.57
CA TRP A 116 1.11 -14.88 -17.33
C TRP A 116 1.96 -15.46 -16.17
N ASN A 117 3.13 -16.04 -16.45
CA ASN A 117 3.80 -16.85 -15.42
C ASN A 117 5.33 -16.86 -15.53
N ARG A 118 5.92 -15.67 -15.39
CA ARG A 118 7.38 -15.57 -15.28
C ARG A 118 7.84 -16.02 -13.90
N GLN A 119 8.93 -16.78 -13.88
CA GLN A 119 9.56 -17.32 -12.66
C GLN A 119 10.95 -16.74 -12.42
N ASP A 120 11.39 -15.75 -13.21
CA ASP A 120 12.70 -15.14 -13.01
C ASP A 120 12.77 -14.42 -11.64
N PRO A 121 13.88 -14.56 -10.90
CA PRO A 121 14.06 -13.92 -9.60
C PRO A 121 13.89 -12.40 -9.67
N ILE A 122 13.24 -11.83 -8.66
CA ILE A 122 13.04 -10.40 -8.53
C ILE A 122 14.10 -9.84 -7.59
N GLN A 123 15.07 -9.11 -8.14
CA GLN A 123 16.07 -8.39 -7.35
C GLN A 123 15.47 -7.18 -6.65
N THR A 124 14.73 -6.33 -7.38
CA THR A 124 14.09 -5.14 -6.82
C THR A 124 12.62 -5.06 -7.21
N LEU A 125 11.75 -4.94 -6.21
CA LEU A 125 10.31 -4.79 -6.34
C LEU A 125 9.87 -3.44 -5.79
N VAL A 126 9.39 -2.54 -6.64
CA VAL A 126 8.79 -1.25 -6.26
C VAL A 126 7.28 -1.42 -6.16
N VAL A 127 6.72 -1.29 -4.96
CA VAL A 127 5.30 -1.52 -4.69
C VAL A 127 4.56 -0.20 -4.56
N THR A 128 3.75 0.09 -5.58
CA THR A 128 2.95 1.32 -5.70
C THR A 128 1.46 1.03 -5.88
N THR A 129 1.03 -0.22 -5.67
CA THR A 129 -0.37 -0.54 -5.39
C THR A 129 -0.80 0.11 -4.09
N LYS A 130 -2.07 0.49 -3.97
CA LYS A 130 -2.60 1.02 -2.71
C LYS A 130 -2.50 0.01 -1.58
N THR A 131 -2.38 0.55 -0.38
CA THR A 131 -2.21 -0.14 0.90
C THR A 131 -3.09 -1.39 1.07
N PRO A 132 -4.42 -1.34 0.90
CA PRO A 132 -5.28 -2.52 1.08
C PRO A 132 -5.05 -3.65 0.06
N ALA A 133 -4.45 -3.32 -1.09
CA ALA A 133 -4.20 -4.27 -2.18
C ALA A 133 -2.80 -4.89 -2.13
N THR A 134 -1.89 -4.36 -1.31
CA THR A 134 -0.47 -4.73 -1.30
C THR A 134 -0.23 -6.16 -0.82
N VAL A 135 -0.72 -6.50 0.37
CA VAL A 135 -0.55 -7.84 0.95
C VAL A 135 -1.04 -8.95 0.00
N PRO A 136 -2.26 -8.91 -0.57
CA PRO A 136 -2.69 -9.93 -1.52
C PRO A 136 -1.95 -9.86 -2.86
N ALA A 137 -1.45 -8.70 -3.29
CA ALA A 137 -0.72 -8.58 -4.56
C ALA A 137 0.66 -9.25 -4.51
N ILE A 138 1.36 -9.16 -3.37
CA ILE A 138 2.71 -9.73 -3.22
C ILE A 138 2.68 -11.26 -3.15
N ARG A 139 1.56 -11.88 -2.73
CA ARG A 139 1.44 -13.33 -2.54
C ARG A 139 1.95 -14.16 -3.73
N HIS A 140 1.66 -13.75 -4.96
CA HIS A 140 2.06 -14.47 -6.17
C HIS A 140 3.52 -14.26 -6.58
N LEU A 141 4.18 -13.25 -5.99
CA LEU A 141 5.58 -12.92 -6.25
C LEU A 141 6.53 -13.55 -5.22
N LEU A 142 6.01 -14.06 -4.10
CA LEU A 142 6.81 -14.68 -3.03
C LEU A 142 7.83 -15.72 -3.51
N PRO A 143 7.50 -16.64 -4.45
CA PRO A 143 8.48 -17.62 -4.93
C PRO A 143 9.66 -17.01 -5.69
N ARG A 144 9.56 -15.74 -6.11
CA ARG A 144 10.59 -15.00 -6.85
C ARG A 144 11.37 -14.04 -5.96
N LEU A 145 11.02 -13.95 -4.68
CA LEU A 145 11.65 -13.08 -3.69
C LEU A 145 12.55 -13.90 -2.77
N SER A 146 13.65 -13.29 -2.33
CA SER A 146 14.66 -13.94 -1.48
C SER A 146 15.31 -12.93 -0.53
N SER A 147 16.25 -13.39 0.29
CA SER A 147 17.11 -12.53 1.12
C SER A 147 17.97 -11.57 0.30
N ARG A 148 18.17 -11.84 -0.99
CA ARG A 148 18.88 -10.94 -1.92
C ARG A 148 17.95 -10.01 -2.69
N SER A 149 16.65 -10.00 -2.36
CA SER A 149 15.68 -9.08 -2.93
C SER A 149 15.55 -7.80 -2.08
N THR A 150 15.17 -6.70 -2.74
CA THR A 150 14.83 -5.43 -2.11
C THR A 150 13.40 -5.04 -2.47
N ILE A 151 12.59 -4.70 -1.47
CA ILE A 151 11.21 -4.24 -1.66
C ILE A 151 11.12 -2.75 -1.30
N VAL A 152 10.73 -1.92 -2.25
CA VAL A 152 10.48 -0.48 -2.03
C VAL A 152 8.99 -0.25 -1.83
N LEU A 153 8.60 0.33 -0.70
CA LEU A 153 7.21 0.67 -0.36
C LEU A 153 7.00 2.18 -0.51
N CYS A 154 6.16 2.61 -1.44
CA CYS A 154 5.93 4.04 -1.72
C CYS A 154 4.48 4.50 -1.47
N GLN A 155 3.76 3.77 -0.62
CA GLN A 155 2.32 3.95 -0.40
C GLN A 155 2.03 5.05 0.61
N ASN A 156 0.80 5.57 0.61
CA ASN A 156 0.35 6.38 1.74
C ASN A 156 -0.13 5.47 2.88
N GLY A 157 -0.22 6.06 4.06
CA GLY A 157 -0.54 5.33 5.28
C GLY A 157 0.66 4.59 5.84
N MET A 158 0.45 3.92 6.97
CA MET A 158 1.46 3.16 7.71
C MET A 158 0.91 1.78 8.07
N GLY A 159 1.78 0.83 8.47
CA GLY A 159 1.36 -0.53 8.84
C GLY A 159 1.53 -1.60 7.74
N VAL A 160 1.93 -1.23 6.52
CA VAL A 160 2.14 -2.21 5.42
C VAL A 160 3.35 -3.08 5.66
N LEU A 161 4.46 -2.48 6.09
CA LEU A 161 5.69 -3.20 6.32
C LEU A 161 5.44 -4.28 7.37
N GLU A 162 4.86 -3.88 8.49
CA GLU A 162 4.46 -4.73 9.61
C GLU A 162 3.55 -5.86 9.14
N ALA A 163 2.49 -5.55 8.38
CA ALA A 163 1.57 -6.56 7.85
C ALA A 163 2.25 -7.54 6.86
N LEU A 164 3.24 -7.10 6.09
CA LEU A 164 4.02 -7.98 5.21
C LEU A 164 4.97 -8.87 5.99
N LEU A 165 5.69 -8.30 6.96
CA LEU A 165 6.61 -9.02 7.82
C LEU A 165 5.86 -10.11 8.60
N GLU A 166 4.79 -9.76 9.32
CA GLU A 166 4.04 -10.75 10.09
C GLU A 166 3.48 -11.88 9.22
N LYS A 167 2.93 -11.54 8.06
CA LYS A 167 2.24 -12.52 7.23
C LYS A 167 3.18 -13.44 6.45
N TYR A 168 4.30 -12.91 5.96
CA TYR A 168 5.16 -13.62 5.01
C TYR A 168 6.57 -13.87 5.53
N TRP A 169 7.06 -13.07 6.47
CA TRP A 169 8.41 -13.17 7.05
C TRP A 169 8.41 -12.91 8.58
N PRO A 170 7.65 -13.71 9.37
CA PRO A 170 7.53 -13.48 10.82
C PRO A 170 8.86 -13.68 11.57
N GLU A 171 9.78 -14.45 10.99
CA GLU A 171 11.15 -14.62 11.45
C GLU A 171 12.13 -14.23 10.34
N ASP A 172 13.18 -13.48 10.71
CA ASP A 172 14.25 -13.15 9.79
C ASP A 172 15.40 -14.17 9.90
N ARG A 173 15.35 -15.16 9.00
CA ARG A 173 16.37 -16.23 8.85
C ARG A 173 17.27 -16.00 7.63
N SER A 174 17.39 -14.75 7.18
CA SER A 174 18.13 -14.44 5.95
C SER A 174 19.63 -14.74 6.05
N ASP A 175 20.22 -14.58 7.24
CA ASP A 175 21.62 -14.90 7.55
C ASP A 175 21.90 -16.41 7.48
N GLU A 176 21.05 -17.22 8.11
CA GLU A 176 21.14 -18.69 8.08
C GLU A 176 21.12 -19.22 6.63
N ILE A 177 20.23 -18.64 5.81
CA ILE A 177 20.10 -18.99 4.39
C ILE A 177 21.38 -18.58 3.63
N GLU A 178 21.91 -17.39 3.86
CA GLU A 178 23.12 -16.91 3.19
C GLU A 178 24.36 -17.74 3.56
N HIS A 179 24.51 -18.13 4.83
CA HIS A 179 25.56 -19.04 5.27
C HIS A 179 25.47 -20.39 4.58
N SER A 180 24.26 -20.96 4.46
CA SER A 180 24.06 -22.24 3.77
C SER A 180 24.48 -22.20 2.29
N PHE A 181 24.30 -21.06 1.60
CA PHE A 181 24.79 -20.88 0.24
C PHE A 181 26.32 -20.80 0.17
N SER A 182 26.95 -20.14 1.13
CA SER A 182 28.42 -20.07 1.20
C SER A 182 29.06 -21.44 1.43
N ASP A 183 28.44 -22.28 2.26
CA ASP A 183 28.92 -23.64 2.54
C ASP A 183 28.68 -24.58 1.35
N GLN A 184 27.53 -24.46 0.67
CA GLN A 184 27.27 -25.22 -0.56
C GLN A 184 28.23 -24.86 -1.69
N ALA A 185 28.50 -23.58 -1.91
CA ALA A 185 29.46 -23.10 -2.90
C ALA A 185 30.88 -23.62 -2.61
N ARG A 186 31.27 -23.68 -1.33
CA ARG A 186 32.54 -24.28 -0.90
C ARG A 186 32.61 -25.79 -1.11
N SER A 187 31.47 -26.48 -1.08
CA SER A 187 31.39 -27.93 -1.29
C SER A 187 31.33 -28.37 -2.77
N GLY A 188 31.29 -27.41 -3.71
CA GLY A 188 31.26 -27.70 -5.16
C GLY A 188 29.97 -28.37 -5.66
N ARG A 189 28.89 -28.38 -4.86
CA ARG A 189 27.58 -28.94 -5.24
C ARG A 189 26.66 -27.83 -5.76
N ASP A 190 26.97 -27.30 -6.94
CA ASP A 190 26.14 -26.29 -7.60
C ASP A 190 24.88 -26.93 -8.20
N SER A 191 23.76 -26.83 -7.48
CA SER A 191 22.44 -27.15 -8.04
C SER A 191 21.49 -25.99 -7.82
N TRP A 192 21.24 -25.24 -8.90
CA TRP A 192 20.27 -24.14 -8.98
C TRP A 192 18.85 -24.58 -8.56
N SER A 193 18.55 -25.89 -8.66
CA SER A 193 17.27 -26.46 -8.21
C SER A 193 17.08 -26.45 -6.68
N SER A 194 18.17 -26.39 -5.91
CA SER A 194 18.15 -26.34 -4.44
C SER A 194 17.78 -24.95 -3.92
N GLN A 195 18.02 -23.89 -4.71
CA GLN A 195 17.70 -22.49 -4.39
C GLN A 195 16.19 -22.21 -4.34
N ALA A 196 15.37 -23.03 -5.00
CA ALA A 196 13.92 -22.84 -5.09
C ALA A 196 13.13 -23.59 -4.00
N SER A 197 13.75 -24.54 -3.29
CA SER A 197 13.08 -25.41 -2.30
C SER A 197 13.25 -24.95 -0.85
N ALA A 198 14.17 -24.03 -0.56
CA ALA A 198 14.26 -23.32 0.71
C ALA A 198 13.46 -22.03 0.58
N GLY A 199 12.33 -21.90 1.28
CA GLY A 199 11.50 -20.69 1.25
C GLY A 199 12.36 -19.43 1.39
N GLY A 200 12.33 -18.57 0.37
CA GLY A 200 13.27 -17.45 0.23
C GLY A 200 13.28 -16.55 1.46
N GLY A 201 14.47 -16.30 1.99
CA GLY A 201 14.66 -15.46 3.19
C GLY A 201 14.05 -14.07 3.06
N ARG A 202 13.88 -13.39 4.20
CA ARG A 202 13.29 -12.05 4.27
C ARG A 202 14.06 -11.05 3.37
N PRO A 203 13.40 -10.34 2.44
CA PRO A 203 14.00 -9.25 1.67
C PRO A 203 14.39 -8.05 2.54
N SER A 204 15.31 -7.21 2.05
CA SER A 204 15.49 -5.87 2.62
C SER A 204 14.37 -4.93 2.15
N PHE A 205 14.00 -3.96 2.97
CA PHE A 205 12.93 -3.01 2.66
C PHE A 205 13.46 -1.58 2.55
N VAL A 206 12.90 -0.82 1.62
CA VAL A 206 13.06 0.63 1.50
C VAL A 206 11.69 1.25 1.71
N CYS A 207 11.50 1.91 2.84
CA CYS A 207 10.25 2.60 3.17
C CYS A 207 10.34 4.03 2.65
N ALA A 208 9.45 4.42 1.75
CA ALA A 208 9.44 5.74 1.14
C ALA A 208 8.13 6.48 1.42
N THR A 209 8.24 7.80 1.54
CA THR A 209 7.12 8.74 1.55
C THR A 209 7.39 9.82 0.53
N THR A 210 6.35 10.24 -0.20
CA THR A 210 6.47 11.28 -1.23
C THR A 210 5.47 12.40 -1.05
N THR A 211 5.87 13.63 -1.35
CA THR A 211 4.99 14.81 -1.41
C THR A 211 4.63 15.22 -2.85
N HIS A 212 5.07 14.45 -3.86
CA HIS A 212 4.69 14.70 -5.25
C HIS A 212 3.17 14.58 -5.45
N GLY A 213 2.61 15.57 -6.13
CA GLY A 213 1.21 15.56 -6.58
C GLY A 213 1.12 14.97 -7.97
N ALA A 214 0.42 13.84 -8.13
CA ALA A 214 0.23 13.24 -9.44
C ALA A 214 -1.14 12.60 -9.59
N TRP A 215 -1.73 12.73 -10.77
CA TRP A 215 -3.03 12.16 -11.09
C TRP A 215 -3.03 11.55 -12.48
N ARG A 216 -4.01 10.68 -12.74
CA ARG A 216 -4.13 9.95 -14.00
C ARG A 216 -5.10 10.65 -14.95
N LYS A 217 -4.61 11.09 -16.10
CA LYS A 217 -5.39 11.73 -17.18
C LYS A 217 -5.98 10.72 -18.17
N GLY A 218 -5.29 9.60 -18.38
CA GLY A 218 -5.72 8.48 -19.23
C GLY A 218 -5.04 7.18 -18.85
N ALA A 219 -5.32 6.09 -19.57
CA ALA A 219 -4.82 4.75 -19.25
C ALA A 219 -3.28 4.68 -19.12
N ALA A 220 -2.58 5.28 -20.09
CA ALA A 220 -1.13 5.38 -20.14
C ALA A 220 -0.63 6.81 -19.84
N HIS A 221 -1.51 7.74 -19.46
CA HIS A 221 -1.19 9.17 -19.41
C HIS A 221 -1.44 9.73 -18.00
N PHE A 222 -0.38 10.25 -17.41
CA PHE A 222 -0.34 10.78 -16.05
C PHE A 222 0.13 12.22 -16.06
N VAL A 223 -0.31 13.01 -15.08
CA VAL A 223 0.08 14.40 -14.92
C VAL A 223 0.81 14.54 -13.59
N HIS A 224 2.04 15.06 -13.63
CA HIS A 224 2.80 15.48 -12.47
C HIS A 224 2.37 16.92 -12.12
N ALA A 225 1.36 17.03 -11.26
CA ALA A 225 0.68 18.29 -10.95
C ALA A 225 1.33 19.12 -9.84
N GLY A 226 2.19 18.51 -9.01
CA GLY A 226 2.86 19.21 -7.93
C GLY A 226 4.25 18.66 -7.65
N MET A 227 5.26 19.52 -7.71
CA MET A 227 6.62 19.18 -7.32
C MET A 227 6.72 19.00 -5.81
N GLY A 228 7.40 17.93 -5.43
CA GLY A 228 7.65 17.55 -4.06
C GLY A 228 8.97 16.81 -3.97
N ASP A 229 9.11 16.03 -2.90
CA ASP A 229 10.25 15.20 -2.61
C ASP A 229 9.84 13.73 -2.44
N LEU A 230 10.83 12.85 -2.54
CA LEU A 230 10.71 11.45 -2.16
C LEU A 230 11.76 11.16 -1.10
N LYS A 231 11.30 10.97 0.13
CA LYS A 231 12.13 10.62 1.27
C LYS A 231 12.04 9.14 1.52
N PHE A 232 13.16 8.49 1.77
CA PHE A 232 13.16 7.06 2.10
C PHE A 232 14.16 6.71 3.20
N GLY A 233 13.94 5.55 3.80
CA GLY A 233 14.83 4.93 4.78
C GLY A 233 14.91 3.44 4.52
N VAL A 234 15.99 2.83 5.03
CA VAL A 234 16.34 1.43 4.76
C VAL A 234 16.08 0.62 6.01
N VAL A 235 15.37 -0.49 5.85
CA VAL A 235 15.18 -1.53 6.86
C VAL A 235 15.86 -2.79 6.32
N PRO A 236 17.13 -3.04 6.69
CA PRO A 236 17.88 -4.18 6.19
C PRO A 236 17.30 -5.49 6.72
N ASN A 237 17.56 -6.58 6.01
CA ASN A 237 17.39 -7.91 6.58
C ASN A 237 18.63 -8.32 7.38
N ARG A 238 18.49 -9.40 8.14
CA ARG A 238 19.55 -9.92 9.01
C ARG A 238 20.83 -10.28 8.26
N ALA A 239 20.76 -10.84 7.05
CA ALA A 239 21.94 -11.12 6.23
C ALA A 239 22.76 -9.86 5.92
N VAL A 240 22.10 -8.77 5.51
CA VAL A 240 22.75 -7.48 5.27
C VAL A 240 23.33 -6.92 6.55
N MET A 241 22.60 -6.99 7.67
CA MET A 241 23.12 -6.52 8.96
C MET A 241 24.38 -7.28 9.38
N SER A 242 24.34 -8.62 9.37
CA SER A 242 25.49 -9.46 9.72
C SER A 242 26.70 -9.19 8.83
N PHE A 243 26.48 -9.00 7.53
CA PHE A 243 27.55 -8.64 6.59
C PHE A 243 28.18 -7.28 6.92
N LEU A 244 27.36 -6.24 7.15
CA LEU A 244 27.85 -4.90 7.46
C LEU A 244 28.59 -4.86 8.81
N SER A 245 28.12 -5.58 9.83
CA SER A 245 28.80 -5.65 11.13
C SER A 245 30.20 -6.27 11.07
N GLN A 246 30.49 -7.07 10.04
CA GLN A 246 31.76 -7.77 9.84
C GLN A 246 32.51 -7.27 8.59
N TYR A 247 32.11 -6.10 8.07
CA TYR A 247 32.69 -5.58 6.84
C TYR A 247 34.19 -5.29 7.05
N PRO A 248 35.10 -5.80 6.20
CA PRO A 248 36.55 -5.76 6.48
C PRO A 248 37.17 -4.37 6.54
N ASP A 249 36.63 -3.42 5.78
CA ASP A 249 37.19 -2.06 5.63
C ASP A 249 36.06 -1.01 5.69
N PRO A 250 35.42 -0.82 6.85
CA PRO A 250 34.27 0.05 7.00
C PRO A 250 34.67 1.53 6.99
N ALA A 251 33.82 2.38 6.42
CA ALA A 251 33.94 3.84 6.55
C ALA A 251 33.59 4.35 7.96
N TRP A 252 33.11 3.48 8.85
CA TRP A 252 32.71 3.75 10.24
C TRP A 252 33.65 3.02 11.20
N SER A 253 33.96 3.62 12.35
CA SER A 253 34.91 3.03 13.31
C SER A 253 34.26 1.96 14.16
N ASP A 254 32.99 2.17 14.53
CA ASP A 254 32.19 1.24 15.32
C ASP A 254 30.86 0.92 14.61
N PRO A 255 30.38 -0.34 14.60
CA PRO A 255 29.10 -0.70 14.00
C PRO A 255 27.90 0.14 14.45
N SER A 256 27.90 0.71 15.67
CA SER A 256 26.82 1.58 16.14
C SER A 256 26.75 2.94 15.46
N GLU A 257 27.85 3.38 14.81
CA GLU A 257 27.92 4.61 14.02
C GLU A 257 27.25 4.44 12.64
N ASN A 258 27.16 3.20 12.13
CA ASN A 258 26.48 2.95 10.86
C ASN A 258 24.95 3.12 11.05
N PRO A 259 24.30 4.08 10.37
CA PRO A 259 22.87 4.36 10.53
C PRO A 259 21.95 3.25 10.00
N ILE A 260 22.48 2.27 9.26
CA ILE A 260 21.76 1.09 8.79
C ILE A 260 21.76 -0.01 9.86
N LEU A 261 22.84 -0.11 10.64
CA LEU A 261 22.97 -1.06 11.74
C LEU A 261 22.28 -0.54 13.01
N ASN A 262 22.31 0.77 13.22
CA ASN A 262 21.69 1.43 14.36
C ASN A 262 20.40 2.17 13.93
N PRO A 263 19.21 1.59 14.15
CA PRO A 263 17.94 2.19 13.75
C PRO A 263 17.60 3.48 14.51
N ARG A 264 18.32 3.79 15.60
CA ARG A 264 18.17 5.03 16.39
C ARG A 264 19.18 6.10 16.00
N SER A 265 20.08 5.82 15.07
CA SER A 265 21.07 6.79 14.61
C SER A 265 20.39 7.99 13.97
N LEU A 266 20.97 9.17 14.21
CA LEU A 266 20.60 10.42 13.56
C LEU A 266 21.64 10.84 12.50
N ILE A 267 22.68 10.03 12.30
CA ILE A 267 23.71 10.26 11.28
C ILE A 267 23.06 10.11 9.91
N GLU A 268 23.25 11.10 9.04
CA GLU A 268 22.72 11.06 7.68
C GLU A 268 23.34 9.91 6.90
N PRO A 269 22.53 8.98 6.38
CA PRO A 269 23.05 7.81 5.68
C PRO A 269 23.55 8.18 4.29
N THR A 270 24.63 7.53 3.88
CA THR A 270 25.29 7.69 2.58
C THR A 270 25.61 6.31 1.99
N LEU A 271 25.97 6.23 0.71
CA LEU A 271 26.36 4.97 0.08
C LEU A 271 27.63 4.37 0.71
N GLU A 272 28.44 5.15 1.40
CA GLU A 272 29.60 4.63 2.15
C GLU A 272 29.18 3.70 3.28
N HIS A 273 28.01 3.95 3.89
CA HIS A 273 27.43 3.09 4.92
C HIS A 273 26.83 1.79 4.37
N LEU A 274 26.68 1.67 3.05
CA LEU A 274 26.13 0.53 2.35
C LEU A 274 27.03 0.14 1.15
N PRO A 275 28.21 -0.44 1.40
CA PRO A 275 29.14 -0.83 0.35
C PRO A 275 28.56 -1.89 -0.60
N TYR A 276 29.03 -1.90 -1.85
CA TYR A 276 28.57 -2.84 -2.87
C TYR A 276 29.26 -4.21 -2.70
N ALA A 277 28.48 -5.23 -2.37
CA ALA A 277 28.93 -6.62 -2.24
C ALA A 277 27.80 -7.57 -2.69
N PRO A 278 28.06 -8.86 -2.93
CA PRO A 278 27.02 -9.79 -3.37
C PRO A 278 25.75 -9.79 -2.50
N VAL A 279 25.91 -9.74 -1.16
CA VAL A 279 24.81 -9.71 -0.19
C VAL A 279 24.04 -8.38 -0.23
N THR A 280 24.73 -7.25 -0.38
CA THR A 280 24.14 -5.90 -0.39
C THR A 280 23.76 -5.41 -1.79
N SER A 281 24.11 -6.14 -2.85
CA SER A 281 24.08 -5.68 -4.24
C SER A 281 22.74 -5.13 -4.70
N SER A 282 21.65 -5.86 -4.43
CA SER A 282 20.28 -5.41 -4.74
C SER A 282 19.91 -4.13 -3.97
N LEU A 283 20.21 -4.09 -2.67
CA LEU A 283 19.87 -2.96 -1.81
C LEU A 283 20.68 -1.71 -2.20
N HIS A 284 21.99 -1.85 -2.35
CA HIS A 284 22.87 -0.77 -2.80
C HIS A 284 22.41 -0.23 -4.14
N THR A 285 22.17 -1.10 -5.13
CA THR A 285 21.81 -0.62 -6.48
C THR A 285 20.42 0.02 -6.48
N THR A 286 19.50 -0.46 -5.64
CA THR A 286 18.19 0.18 -5.45
C THR A 286 18.34 1.58 -4.85
N VAL A 287 19.09 1.72 -3.76
CA VAL A 287 19.33 3.00 -3.07
C VAL A 287 20.06 3.98 -3.99
N SER A 288 21.13 3.56 -4.66
CA SER A 288 21.88 4.41 -5.59
C SER A 288 21.02 4.87 -6.78
N SER A 289 20.17 3.99 -7.31
CA SER A 289 19.26 4.36 -8.40
C SER A 289 18.19 5.34 -7.95
N LEU A 290 17.64 5.16 -6.74
CA LEU A 290 16.69 6.12 -6.18
C LEU A 290 17.37 7.50 -6.02
N LEU A 291 18.56 7.55 -5.41
CA LEU A 291 19.33 8.79 -5.25
C LEU A 291 19.69 9.47 -6.59
N ALA A 292 19.81 8.69 -7.67
CA ALA A 292 20.05 9.22 -9.02
C ALA A 292 18.80 9.84 -9.68
N CYS A 293 17.59 9.59 -9.16
CA CYS A 293 16.34 10.17 -9.68
C CYS A 293 16.17 11.65 -9.28
N LYS A 294 16.99 12.53 -9.86
CA LYS A 294 17.03 13.98 -9.52
C LYS A 294 15.68 14.68 -9.64
N GLU A 295 14.82 14.30 -10.60
CA GLU A 295 13.50 14.93 -10.76
C GLU A 295 12.54 14.63 -9.60
N LEU A 296 12.78 13.55 -8.84
CA LEU A 296 11.99 13.17 -7.68
C LEU A 296 12.54 13.73 -6.36
N GLN A 297 13.62 14.54 -6.43
CA GLN A 297 14.29 15.15 -5.28
C GLN A 297 14.47 14.16 -4.13
N THR A 298 15.05 13.00 -4.46
CA THR A 298 15.14 11.87 -3.55
C THR A 298 16.14 12.13 -2.43
N SER A 299 15.76 11.83 -1.18
CA SER A 299 16.68 11.87 -0.04
C SER A 299 16.60 10.60 0.79
N TRP A 300 17.76 10.10 1.19
CA TRP A 300 17.88 9.00 2.14
C TRP A 300 17.99 9.59 3.54
N LEU A 301 17.03 9.29 4.39
CA LEU A 301 16.94 9.79 5.76
C LEU A 301 17.27 8.68 6.77
N PRO A 302 17.79 9.04 7.95
CA PRO A 302 17.77 8.14 9.11
C PRO A 302 16.35 7.70 9.42
N LEU A 303 16.16 6.46 9.89
CA LEU A 303 14.83 5.91 10.20
C LEU A 303 14.00 6.77 11.16
N PRO A 304 14.55 7.35 12.26
CA PRO A 304 13.78 8.22 13.14
C PRO A 304 13.26 9.48 12.42
N THR A 305 14.10 10.08 11.58
CA THR A 305 13.74 11.28 10.80
C THR A 305 12.68 10.97 9.74
N LEU A 306 12.80 9.82 9.06
CA LEU A 306 11.77 9.34 8.14
C LEU A 306 10.45 9.12 8.87
N GLN A 307 10.47 8.47 10.04
CA GLN A 307 9.28 8.17 10.81
C GLN A 307 8.54 9.45 11.22
N ILE A 308 9.27 10.47 11.68
CA ILE A 308 8.69 11.80 11.95
C ILE A 308 8.01 12.37 10.70
N ALA A 309 8.67 12.33 9.54
CA ALA A 309 8.10 12.82 8.29
C ALA A 309 6.84 12.04 7.86
N GLN A 310 6.82 10.72 8.07
CA GLN A 310 5.66 9.86 7.80
C GLN A 310 4.49 10.19 8.74
N LEU A 311 4.74 10.35 10.04
CA LEU A 311 3.71 10.69 11.03
C LEU A 311 3.13 12.09 10.81
N GLN A 312 3.94 13.08 10.45
CA GLN A 312 3.45 14.41 10.05
C GLN A 312 2.50 14.30 8.86
N LYS A 313 2.91 13.58 7.80
CA LYS A 313 2.06 13.36 6.62
C LYS A 313 0.79 12.57 6.96
N LEU A 314 0.88 11.62 7.90
CA LEU A 314 -0.25 10.84 8.36
C LEU A 314 -1.32 11.73 9.00
N ALA A 315 -0.93 12.67 9.86
CA ALA A 315 -1.85 13.64 10.48
C ALA A 315 -2.52 14.56 9.45
N VAL A 316 -1.78 15.02 8.43
CA VAL A 316 -2.34 15.78 7.31
C VAL A 316 -3.39 14.95 6.57
N ASN A 317 -3.04 13.71 6.21
CA ASN A 317 -3.94 12.83 5.47
C ASN A 317 -5.18 12.47 6.31
N ALA A 318 -5.03 12.21 7.61
CA ALA A 318 -6.13 11.83 8.49
C ALA A 318 -7.17 12.94 8.68
N SER A 319 -6.74 14.19 8.54
CA SER A 319 -7.60 15.37 8.59
C SER A 319 -8.08 15.79 7.19
N VAL A 320 -7.19 16.31 6.35
CA VAL A 320 -7.52 16.93 5.06
C VAL A 320 -8.17 15.94 4.10
N ASN A 321 -7.62 14.73 3.95
CA ASN A 321 -8.18 13.78 2.98
C ASN A 321 -9.55 13.27 3.43
N SER A 322 -9.75 13.09 4.73
CA SER A 322 -11.03 12.66 5.30
C SER A 322 -12.10 13.74 5.13
N ILE A 323 -11.81 14.99 5.52
CA ILE A 323 -12.77 16.10 5.40
C ILE A 323 -13.15 16.33 3.94
N THR A 324 -12.16 16.40 3.04
CA THR A 324 -12.42 16.59 1.59
C THR A 324 -13.20 15.44 0.99
N ALA A 325 -12.91 14.19 1.36
CA ALA A 325 -13.65 13.02 0.91
C ALA A 325 -15.12 13.04 1.37
N ILE A 326 -15.37 13.37 2.65
CA ILE A 326 -16.72 13.47 3.22
C ILE A 326 -17.50 14.62 2.58
N ALA A 327 -16.90 15.81 2.49
CA ALA A 327 -17.56 16.99 1.94
C ALA A 327 -17.68 16.98 0.40
N GLY A 328 -16.85 16.22 -0.30
CA GLY A 328 -16.83 16.20 -1.77
C GLY A 328 -16.22 17.45 -2.40
N VAL A 329 -15.23 18.06 -1.75
CA VAL A 329 -14.60 19.33 -2.16
C VAL A 329 -13.10 19.19 -2.35
N HIS A 330 -12.48 20.02 -3.19
CA HIS A 330 -11.02 20.11 -3.29
C HIS A 330 -10.40 20.70 -2.01
N ASN A 331 -9.10 20.51 -1.81
CA ASN A 331 -8.39 20.93 -0.59
C ASN A 331 -8.60 22.42 -0.27
N GLY A 332 -8.56 23.28 -1.28
CA GLY A 332 -8.70 24.73 -1.15
C GLY A 332 -10.03 25.18 -0.58
N ALA A 333 -11.10 24.40 -0.70
CA ALA A 333 -12.40 24.73 -0.11
C ALA A 333 -12.38 24.71 1.44
N LEU A 334 -11.38 24.06 2.04
CA LEU A 334 -11.18 24.08 3.49
C LEU A 334 -10.46 25.35 3.96
N VAL A 335 -9.75 26.04 3.07
CA VAL A 335 -9.00 27.27 3.40
C VAL A 335 -9.98 28.37 3.81
N GLY A 336 -9.73 29.01 4.94
CA GLY A 336 -10.60 30.05 5.51
C GLY A 336 -11.81 29.54 6.30
N SER A 337 -12.14 28.24 6.21
CA SER A 337 -13.25 27.66 6.99
C SER A 337 -12.87 27.44 8.45
N GLN A 338 -13.44 28.23 9.37
CA GLN A 338 -13.24 28.04 10.81
C GLN A 338 -13.82 26.73 11.34
N LYS A 339 -14.80 26.15 10.64
CA LYS A 339 -15.31 24.81 10.97
C LYS A 339 -14.28 23.75 10.61
N ALA A 340 -13.69 23.82 9.41
CA ALA A 340 -12.64 22.89 8.98
C ALA A 340 -11.41 23.02 9.88
N LYS A 341 -10.97 24.25 10.20
CA LYS A 341 -9.84 24.49 11.10
C LYS A 341 -10.04 23.84 12.47
N ARG A 342 -11.23 23.94 13.08
CA ARG A 342 -11.53 23.29 14.37
C ARG A 342 -11.45 21.77 14.32
N VAL A 343 -11.92 21.17 13.22
CA VAL A 343 -11.81 19.71 13.02
C VAL A 343 -10.34 19.30 12.83
N ILE A 344 -9.59 20.04 12.01
CA ILE A 344 -8.14 19.80 11.81
C ILE A 344 -7.41 19.91 13.15
N GLU A 345 -7.70 20.94 13.94
CA GLU A 345 -7.09 21.12 15.27
C GLU A 345 -7.37 19.94 16.19
N SER A 346 -8.61 19.44 16.23
CA SER A 346 -8.97 18.25 17.02
C SER A 346 -8.18 17.02 16.58
N VAL A 347 -8.13 16.75 15.27
CA VAL A 347 -7.35 15.63 14.71
C VAL A 347 -5.87 15.77 15.05
N THR A 348 -5.28 16.96 14.88
CA THR A 348 -3.85 17.16 15.17
C THR A 348 -3.51 17.02 16.66
N ARG A 349 -4.45 17.33 17.55
CA ARG A 349 -4.31 17.11 19.00
C ARG A 349 -4.32 15.63 19.33
N GLU A 350 -5.31 14.88 18.83
CA GLU A 350 -5.38 13.43 19.00
C GLU A 350 -4.15 12.73 18.42
N CYS A 351 -3.72 13.12 17.21
CA CYS A 351 -2.48 12.62 16.61
C CYS A 351 -1.26 12.91 17.50
N ALA A 352 -1.13 14.13 18.03
CA ALA A 352 0.01 14.51 18.86
C ALA A 352 0.07 13.68 20.16
N ASP A 353 -1.07 13.43 20.80
CA ASP A 353 -1.14 12.60 22.01
C ASP A 353 -0.71 11.16 21.69
N VAL A 354 -1.23 10.58 20.60
CA VAL A 354 -0.85 9.22 20.15
C VAL A 354 0.63 9.14 19.78
N PHE A 355 1.16 10.14 19.06
CA PHE A 355 2.54 10.16 18.61
C PHE A 355 3.52 10.40 19.78
N ALA A 356 3.13 11.20 20.77
CA ALA A 356 3.92 11.37 22.00
C ALA A 356 4.10 10.03 22.74
N ALA A 357 3.01 9.28 22.88
CA ALA A 357 3.05 7.95 23.47
C ALA A 357 3.87 6.96 22.64
N HIS A 358 3.73 7.00 21.31
CA HIS A 358 4.53 6.18 20.41
C HIS A 358 6.03 6.43 20.58
N VAL A 359 6.46 7.69 20.55
CA VAL A 359 7.87 8.07 20.73
C VAL A 359 8.39 7.63 22.11
N ALA A 360 7.63 7.88 23.18
CA ALA A 360 8.03 7.50 24.53
C ALA A 360 8.10 5.97 24.71
N TYR A 361 7.19 5.24 24.05
CA TYR A 361 7.21 3.79 24.01
C TYR A 361 8.47 3.26 23.30
N GLU A 362 8.80 3.77 22.11
CA GLU A 362 10.00 3.35 21.36
C GLU A 362 11.32 3.69 22.07
N GLN A 363 11.34 4.80 22.81
CA GLN A 363 12.48 5.20 23.64
C GLN A 363 12.61 4.39 24.94
N GLY A 364 11.57 3.66 25.34
CA GLY A 364 11.57 2.93 26.61
C GLY A 364 11.31 3.79 27.84
N THR A 365 10.94 5.06 27.67
CA THR A 365 10.69 6.01 28.77
C THR A 365 9.27 5.90 29.33
N TRP A 366 8.36 5.26 28.59
CA TRP A 366 6.97 5.05 29.01
C TRP A 366 6.40 3.74 28.48
N ARG A 367 5.42 3.19 29.21
CA ARG A 367 4.64 1.99 28.82
C ARG A 367 3.17 2.21 29.18
N PRO A 368 2.23 1.73 28.35
CA PRO A 368 0.82 1.76 28.71
C PRO A 368 0.57 0.86 29.92
N THR A 369 -0.34 1.31 30.79
CA THR A 369 -0.84 0.54 31.93
C THR A 369 -1.60 -0.69 31.42
N ASP A 370 -1.35 -1.86 32.00
CA ASP A 370 -2.03 -3.08 31.59
C ASP A 370 -3.48 -3.04 32.11
N PRO A 371 -4.51 -3.21 31.25
CA PRO A 371 -5.89 -3.25 31.70
C PRO A 371 -6.19 -4.39 32.67
N ASP A 372 -5.37 -5.46 32.68
CA ASP A 372 -5.55 -6.63 33.55
C ASP A 372 -4.76 -6.54 34.87
N THR A 373 -3.87 -5.54 35.04
CA THR A 373 -3.24 -5.28 36.35
C THR A 373 -4.24 -4.61 37.27
N SER A 374 -4.91 -5.42 38.08
CA SER A 374 -5.94 -5.07 39.05
C SER A 374 -5.38 -4.41 40.33
N ASP A 375 -4.63 -3.31 40.21
CA ASP A 375 -4.39 -2.43 41.35
C ASP A 375 -5.20 -1.12 41.18
N PRO A 376 -6.34 -0.97 41.88
CA PRO A 376 -7.18 0.23 41.79
C PRO A 376 -6.49 1.52 42.27
N ALA A 377 -5.30 1.44 42.87
CA ALA A 377 -4.49 2.59 43.24
C ALA A 377 -3.56 3.10 42.12
N GLU A 378 -3.27 2.30 41.09
CA GLU A 378 -2.42 2.70 39.98
C GLU A 378 -3.21 3.57 38.98
N ARG A 379 -3.02 4.89 39.07
CA ARG A 379 -3.58 5.80 38.06
C ARG A 379 -2.95 5.48 36.71
N PRO A 380 -3.73 5.46 35.61
CA PRO A 380 -3.18 5.21 34.29
C PRO A 380 -2.06 6.21 33.99
N SER A 381 -0.88 5.68 33.71
CA SER A 381 0.29 6.52 33.50
C SER A 381 0.11 7.30 32.19
N ARG A 382 0.13 8.62 32.27
CA ARG A 382 0.01 9.48 31.07
C ARG A 382 1.35 9.49 30.34
N PRO A 383 1.37 9.36 29.01
CA PRO A 383 2.61 9.51 28.25
C PRO A 383 3.19 10.93 28.45
N PRO A 384 4.53 11.08 28.43
CA PRO A 384 5.16 12.38 28.52
C PRO A 384 4.79 13.24 27.30
N ALA A 385 4.44 14.50 27.55
CA ALA A 385 4.14 15.43 26.47
C ALA A 385 5.40 15.76 25.66
N LEU A 386 5.25 15.86 24.34
CA LEU A 386 6.34 16.32 23.49
C LEU A 386 6.59 17.81 23.72
N PRO A 387 7.87 18.28 23.69
CA PRO A 387 8.19 19.69 23.74
C PRO A 387 7.44 20.48 22.66
N PRO A 388 7.06 21.76 22.90
CA PRO A 388 6.38 22.57 21.89
C PRO A 388 7.16 22.69 20.56
N SER A 389 8.49 22.68 20.63
CA SER A 389 9.40 22.71 19.48
C SER A 389 9.47 21.39 18.70
N HIS A 390 8.95 20.29 19.26
CA HIS A 390 8.99 18.99 18.61
C HIS A 390 8.10 18.99 17.35
N PRO A 391 8.54 18.44 16.21
CA PRO A 391 7.77 18.45 14.95
C PRO A 391 6.40 17.74 14.99
N LEU A 392 6.21 16.87 15.98
CA LEU A 392 4.98 16.12 16.25
C LEU A 392 4.14 16.71 17.39
N SER A 393 4.50 17.89 17.93
CA SER A 393 3.65 18.59 18.89
C SER A 393 2.33 19.01 18.22
N ALA A 394 1.24 19.14 19.00
CA ALA A 394 -0.07 19.52 18.46
C ALA A 394 -0.01 20.84 17.67
N HIS A 395 0.75 21.81 18.16
CA HIS A 395 0.95 23.09 17.49
C HIS A 395 1.71 22.94 16.17
N ALA A 396 2.82 22.20 16.17
CA ALA A 396 3.62 21.96 14.96
C ALA A 396 2.84 21.17 13.90
N LEU A 397 2.05 20.17 14.30
CA LEU A 397 1.20 19.39 13.41
C LEU A 397 0.08 20.24 12.79
N LEU A 398 -0.57 21.10 13.59
CA LEU A 398 -1.58 22.02 13.08
C LEU A 398 -0.98 22.99 12.06
N ASP A 399 0.12 23.66 12.41
CA ASP A 399 0.81 24.59 11.50
C ASP A 399 1.24 23.89 10.21
N TYR A 400 1.88 22.73 10.32
CA TYR A 400 2.28 21.92 9.17
C TYR A 400 1.08 21.54 8.30
N THR A 401 -0.02 21.10 8.90
CA THR A 401 -1.24 20.72 8.17
C THR A 401 -1.85 21.90 7.43
N LEU A 402 -1.93 23.07 8.06
CA LEU A 402 -2.45 24.28 7.41
C LEU A 402 -1.55 24.76 6.26
N ARG A 403 -0.22 24.67 6.41
CA ARG A 403 0.73 24.99 5.33
C ARG A 403 0.58 24.04 4.15
N VAL A 404 0.47 22.74 4.39
CA VAL A 404 0.23 21.74 3.33
C VAL A 404 -1.12 21.97 2.66
N LEU A 405 -2.17 22.25 3.44
CA LEU A 405 -3.50 22.55 2.92
C LEU A 405 -3.48 23.76 1.96
N LEU A 406 -2.80 24.84 2.34
CA LEU A 406 -2.66 26.03 1.49
C LEU A 406 -1.86 25.72 0.21
N LYS A 407 -0.70 25.05 0.36
CA LYS A 407 0.17 24.67 -0.77
C LYS A 407 -0.54 23.75 -1.76
N THR A 408 -1.46 22.92 -1.28
CA THR A 408 -2.20 21.94 -2.10
C THR A 408 -3.63 22.37 -2.39
N SER A 409 -3.97 23.65 -2.25
CA SER A 409 -5.35 24.15 -2.35
C SER A 409 -6.06 23.84 -3.68
N VAL A 410 -5.31 23.76 -4.78
CA VAL A 410 -5.85 23.39 -6.11
C VAL A 410 -6.03 21.88 -6.31
N ASN A 411 -5.54 21.06 -5.39
CA ASN A 411 -5.53 19.61 -5.52
C ASN A 411 -6.81 18.95 -5.00
N ILE A 412 -7.12 17.80 -5.58
CA ILE A 412 -8.08 16.83 -5.05
C ILE A 412 -7.30 15.82 -4.21
N SER A 413 -7.77 15.54 -2.99
CA SER A 413 -7.14 14.53 -2.13
C SER A 413 -7.25 13.13 -2.74
N SER A 414 -6.30 12.25 -2.42
CA SER A 414 -6.30 10.86 -2.93
C SER A 414 -7.58 10.13 -2.51
N THR A 415 -8.02 10.27 -1.26
CA THR A 415 -9.26 9.67 -0.75
C THR A 415 -10.49 10.15 -1.53
N LEU A 416 -10.61 11.46 -1.82
CA LEU A 416 -11.73 11.95 -2.64
C LEU A 416 -11.63 11.41 -4.08
N SER A 417 -10.44 11.44 -4.68
CA SER A 417 -10.21 10.90 -6.04
C SER A 417 -10.67 9.44 -6.18
N ASP A 418 -10.54 8.66 -5.11
CA ASP A 418 -10.93 7.25 -5.07
C ASP A 418 -12.43 7.03 -5.01
N LEU A 419 -13.16 7.96 -4.38
CA LEU A 419 -14.61 7.94 -4.21
C LEU A 419 -15.37 8.57 -5.39
N LEU A 420 -14.76 9.53 -6.10
CA LEU A 420 -15.42 10.23 -7.23
C LEU A 420 -16.00 9.28 -8.28
N PRO A 421 -15.32 8.19 -8.72
CA PRO A 421 -15.88 7.24 -9.68
C PRO A 421 -17.12 6.49 -9.20
N LEU A 422 -17.38 6.43 -7.88
CA LEU A 422 -18.59 5.81 -7.33
C LEU A 422 -19.78 6.77 -7.28
N GLN A 423 -19.51 8.09 -7.32
CA GLN A 423 -20.50 9.16 -7.19
C GLN A 423 -21.03 9.68 -8.53
N SER A 424 -20.30 9.44 -9.63
CA SER A 424 -20.72 9.96 -10.93
C SER A 424 -21.99 9.24 -11.42
N ASN A 425 -23.08 10.01 -11.52
CA ASN A 425 -24.36 9.61 -12.13
C ASN A 425 -24.29 9.42 -13.66
N SER A 426 -23.10 9.55 -14.26
CA SER A 426 -22.92 9.32 -15.68
C SER A 426 -22.89 7.81 -15.94
N PRO A 427 -23.66 7.28 -16.91
CA PRO A 427 -23.49 5.92 -17.37
C PRO A 427 -22.09 5.85 -17.99
N THR A 428 -21.10 5.53 -17.16
CA THR A 428 -19.76 5.18 -17.64
C THR A 428 -19.98 4.11 -18.71
N SER A 429 -19.37 4.33 -19.88
CA SER A 429 -19.36 3.35 -20.97
C SER A 429 -19.33 1.94 -20.39
N ARG A 430 -20.23 1.06 -20.86
CA ARG A 430 -20.49 -0.30 -20.35
C ARG A 430 -19.22 -1.14 -20.09
N SER A 431 -18.04 -0.69 -20.52
CA SER A 431 -16.72 -1.28 -20.28
C SER A 431 -16.08 -0.98 -18.92
N ASN A 432 -16.48 0.06 -18.16
CA ASN A 432 -15.74 0.49 -16.95
C ASN A 432 -16.45 0.21 -15.61
N PHE A 433 -17.74 -0.15 -15.61
CA PHE A 433 -18.49 -0.46 -14.40
C PHE A 433 -18.83 -1.96 -14.35
N SER A 434 -17.95 -2.76 -13.72
CA SER A 434 -18.23 -4.17 -13.45
C SER A 434 -18.77 -4.34 -12.03
N LEU A 435 -19.91 -5.02 -11.86
CA LEU A 435 -20.45 -5.41 -10.55
C LEU A 435 -19.42 -6.18 -9.72
N ALA A 436 -18.56 -6.97 -10.37
CA ALA A 436 -17.47 -7.69 -9.71
C ALA A 436 -16.34 -6.79 -9.21
N GLN A 437 -16.25 -5.53 -9.68
CA GLN A 437 -15.26 -4.55 -9.23
C GLN A 437 -15.78 -3.61 -8.12
N ASN A 438 -17.06 -3.72 -7.75
CA ASN A 438 -17.70 -2.89 -6.73
C ASN A 438 -18.47 -3.71 -5.68
N ALA A 439 -18.21 -5.01 -5.57
CA ALA A 439 -18.84 -5.86 -4.57
C ALA A 439 -18.48 -5.38 -3.14
N PRO A 440 -19.44 -5.43 -2.18
CA PRO A 440 -19.20 -5.00 -0.79
C PRO A 440 -18.03 -5.73 -0.12
N SER A 441 -17.77 -6.99 -0.50
CA SER A 441 -16.69 -7.83 0.03
C SER A 441 -15.28 -7.49 -0.48
N LEU A 442 -15.14 -6.50 -1.39
CA LEU A 442 -13.84 -6.12 -1.91
C LEU A 442 -13.08 -5.22 -0.93
N PRO A 443 -11.72 -5.30 -0.91
CA PRO A 443 -10.89 -4.35 -0.15
C PRO A 443 -11.31 -2.90 -0.39
N SER A 444 -11.13 -2.03 0.61
CA SER A 444 -11.42 -0.60 0.44
C SER A 444 -10.64 -0.05 -0.77
N ARG A 445 -11.30 0.85 -1.52
CA ARG A 445 -10.67 1.58 -2.63
C ARG A 445 -9.75 2.67 -2.13
N THR A 446 -9.96 3.10 -0.88
CA THR A 446 -9.23 4.17 -0.22
C THR A 446 -8.14 3.60 0.68
N GLU A 447 -7.20 4.45 1.10
CA GLU A 447 -6.14 4.08 2.06
C GLU A 447 -6.56 4.43 3.52
N ILE A 448 -7.85 4.72 3.77
CA ILE A 448 -8.31 5.33 5.03
C ILE A 448 -8.03 4.45 6.27
N GLU A 449 -8.14 3.13 6.13
CA GLU A 449 -7.82 2.17 7.20
C GLU A 449 -6.33 2.20 7.59
N TYR A 450 -5.43 2.54 6.65
CA TYR A 450 -4.00 2.67 6.89
C TYR A 450 -3.59 4.12 7.22
N ILE A 451 -4.53 5.06 7.20
CA ILE A 451 -4.35 6.45 7.57
C ILE A 451 -4.97 6.68 8.95
N ASN A 452 -6.30 6.82 9.01
CA ASN A 452 -7.05 7.00 10.25
C ASN A 452 -7.01 5.73 11.08
N GLY A 453 -7.24 4.57 10.46
CA GLY A 453 -7.25 3.30 11.19
C GLY A 453 -5.89 2.94 11.82
N TYR A 454 -4.78 3.38 11.25
CA TYR A 454 -3.46 3.21 11.86
C TYR A 454 -3.31 4.08 13.13
N ILE A 455 -3.75 5.34 13.09
CA ILE A 455 -3.75 6.22 14.27
C ILE A 455 -4.67 5.67 15.35
N VAL A 456 -5.87 5.21 15.00
CA VAL A 456 -6.81 4.59 15.94
C VAL A 456 -6.23 3.33 16.56
N ALA A 457 -5.57 2.48 15.78
CA ALA A 457 -4.89 1.29 16.29
C ALA A 457 -3.77 1.64 17.29
N LEU A 458 -2.96 2.67 17.02
CA LEU A 458 -1.98 3.17 17.97
C LEU A 458 -2.64 3.77 19.22
N GLY A 459 -3.73 4.53 19.06
CA GLY A 459 -4.51 5.07 20.17
C GLY A 459 -5.00 3.98 21.10
N ARG A 460 -5.64 2.93 20.55
CA ARG A 460 -6.08 1.75 21.30
C ARG A 460 -4.91 1.06 22.01
N ARG A 461 -3.77 0.86 21.33
CA ARG A 461 -2.55 0.27 21.91
C ARG A 461 -2.03 1.04 23.12
N TYR A 462 -2.13 2.37 23.09
CA TYR A 462 -1.59 3.23 24.14
C TYR A 462 -2.65 3.72 25.15
N GLY A 463 -3.92 3.29 25.01
CA GLY A 463 -5.01 3.78 25.85
C GLY A 463 -5.36 5.25 25.62
N ILE A 464 -5.11 5.77 24.42
CA ILE A 464 -5.33 7.17 24.03
C ILE A 464 -6.55 7.27 23.14
N ARG A 465 -7.47 8.17 23.50
CA ARG A 465 -8.70 8.41 22.73
C ARG A 465 -8.38 9.08 21.41
N THR A 466 -9.07 8.62 20.36
CA THR A 466 -8.90 9.08 18.97
C THR A 466 -10.28 9.33 18.33
N ASP A 467 -11.21 9.83 19.13
CA ASP A 467 -12.65 9.91 18.81
C ASP A 467 -12.91 10.67 17.49
N THR A 468 -12.21 11.79 17.25
CA THR A 468 -12.36 12.57 16.02
C THR A 468 -11.77 11.83 14.82
N VAL A 469 -10.57 11.28 14.98
CA VAL A 469 -9.88 10.54 13.91
C VAL A 469 -10.67 9.30 13.50
N GLU A 470 -11.20 8.56 14.46
CA GLU A 470 -12.04 7.38 14.25
C GLU A 470 -13.33 7.75 13.52
N ALA A 471 -14.09 8.73 14.03
CA ALA A 471 -15.34 9.17 13.41
C ALA A 471 -15.15 9.64 11.96
N LEU A 472 -14.07 10.37 11.66
CA LEU A 472 -13.77 10.78 10.28
C LEU A 472 -13.44 9.59 9.39
N GLY A 473 -12.70 8.60 9.90
CA GLY A 473 -12.40 7.36 9.18
C GLY A 473 -13.67 6.58 8.84
N ASP A 474 -14.54 6.40 9.83
CA ASP A 474 -15.81 5.69 9.69
C ASP A 474 -16.75 6.38 8.70
N LEU A 475 -16.82 7.72 8.72
CA LEU A 475 -17.63 8.47 7.76
C LEU A 475 -17.14 8.31 6.31
N VAL A 476 -15.83 8.20 6.09
CA VAL A 476 -15.29 7.89 4.75
C VAL A 476 -15.67 6.48 4.33
N LEU A 477 -15.52 5.50 5.22
CA LEU A 477 -15.89 4.10 4.95
C LEU A 477 -17.39 3.95 4.68
N LEU A 478 -18.24 4.58 5.49
CA LEU A 478 -19.68 4.64 5.29
C LEU A 478 -20.02 5.25 3.93
N LYS A 479 -19.36 6.35 3.56
CA LYS A 479 -19.57 7.00 2.26
C LYS A 479 -19.16 6.10 1.10
N GLU A 480 -18.07 5.34 1.25
CA GLU A 480 -17.67 4.34 0.27
C GLU A 480 -18.72 3.24 0.13
N GLU A 481 -19.20 2.69 1.24
CA GLU A 481 -20.21 1.64 1.29
C GLU A 481 -21.53 2.08 0.63
N MET A 482 -22.06 3.24 1.03
CA MET A 482 -23.28 3.82 0.46
C MET A 482 -23.14 4.04 -1.06
N ALA A 483 -21.97 4.51 -1.50
CA ALA A 483 -21.72 4.71 -2.92
C ALA A 483 -21.63 3.38 -3.70
N ARG A 484 -21.09 2.31 -3.10
CA ARG A 484 -21.09 0.96 -3.70
C ARG A 484 -22.50 0.39 -3.80
N VAL A 485 -23.27 0.40 -2.71
CA VAL A 485 -24.65 -0.14 -2.66
C VAL A 485 -25.55 0.60 -3.65
N GLY A 486 -25.57 1.93 -3.60
CA GLY A 486 -26.35 2.71 -4.56
C GLY A 486 -25.93 2.48 -6.01
N ALA A 487 -24.66 2.18 -6.27
CA ALA A 487 -24.21 1.83 -7.61
C ALA A 487 -24.63 0.43 -8.07
N VAL A 488 -24.75 -0.54 -7.15
CA VAL A 488 -25.32 -1.86 -7.42
C VAL A 488 -26.79 -1.72 -7.83
N ASP A 489 -27.60 -0.99 -7.06
CA ASP A 489 -29.02 -0.78 -7.35
C ASP A 489 -29.25 -0.13 -8.71
N ARG A 490 -28.43 0.86 -9.08
CA ARG A 490 -28.48 1.50 -10.41
C ARG A 490 -28.21 0.52 -11.55
N VAL A 491 -27.27 -0.41 -11.38
CA VAL A 491 -27.02 -1.44 -12.41
C VAL A 491 -28.20 -2.39 -12.54
N TRP A 492 -28.81 -2.82 -11.43
CA TRP A 492 -30.02 -3.65 -11.47
C TRP A 492 -31.18 -2.93 -12.17
N GLN A 493 -31.41 -1.66 -11.88
CA GLN A 493 -32.41 -0.84 -12.58
C GLN A 493 -32.13 -0.72 -14.08
N SER A 494 -30.87 -0.52 -14.49
CA SER A 494 -30.49 -0.42 -15.90
C SER A 494 -30.66 -1.73 -16.69
N ARG A 495 -30.64 -2.90 -16.00
CA ARG A 495 -30.87 -4.22 -16.61
C ARG A 495 -32.36 -4.56 -16.72
N GLY A 496 -33.20 -4.01 -15.84
CA GLY A 496 -34.66 -4.15 -15.88
C GLY A 496 -35.35 -3.19 -16.87
N ALA A 497 -34.70 -2.09 -17.24
CA ALA A 497 -35.23 -1.13 -18.20
C ALA A 497 -35.11 -1.66 -19.64
N ARG A 498 -36.18 -2.30 -20.12
CA ARG A 498 -36.38 -2.62 -21.54
C ARG A 498 -36.47 -1.29 -22.33
N PRO A 499 -35.77 -1.11 -23.48
CA PRO A 499 -35.86 0.14 -24.22
C PRO A 499 -37.32 0.36 -24.67
N PRO A 500 -37.82 1.61 -24.64
CA PRO A 500 -39.15 1.89 -25.19
C PRO A 500 -39.14 1.56 -26.68
N SER A 501 -40.06 0.70 -27.11
CA SER A 501 -40.31 0.45 -28.54
C SER A 501 -40.64 1.78 -29.23
N PRO A 502 -40.14 2.01 -30.46
CA PRO A 502 -40.51 3.21 -31.20
C PRO A 502 -42.02 3.18 -31.50
N ALA A 503 -42.62 4.36 -31.39
CA ALA A 503 -44.05 4.61 -31.40
C ALA A 503 -44.84 3.83 -32.47
N ALA A 504 -45.95 3.21 -32.04
CA ALA A 504 -47.08 2.92 -32.90
C ALA A 504 -48.19 3.92 -32.60
N SER A 505 -48.63 4.56 -33.66
CA SER A 505 -49.58 5.66 -33.76
C SER A 505 -51.01 5.32 -33.28
N THR A 506 -51.66 6.35 -32.71
CA THR A 506 -53.09 6.71 -32.84
C THR A 506 -54.15 5.65 -32.55
N GLY A 507 -54.93 5.89 -31.50
CA GLY A 507 -56.24 5.27 -31.30
C GLY A 507 -56.94 5.86 -30.09
N SER A 508 -57.86 6.79 -30.33
CA SER A 508 -58.75 7.39 -29.35
C SER A 508 -59.55 6.34 -28.58
N ARG A 509 -59.71 6.51 -27.26
CA ARG A 509 -60.92 6.14 -26.53
C ARG A 509 -61.02 6.82 -25.16
N THR A 510 -62.25 7.23 -24.89
CA THR A 510 -62.80 8.05 -23.80
C THR A 510 -62.68 7.44 -22.40
N PRO A 511 -62.82 8.25 -21.32
CA PRO A 511 -62.72 7.77 -19.95
C PRO A 511 -64.08 7.30 -19.40
N SER A 512 -64.07 6.28 -18.56
CA SER A 512 -65.20 5.95 -17.66
C SER A 512 -64.65 5.35 -16.35
N PRO A 513 -65.30 5.61 -15.19
CA PRO A 513 -64.68 5.43 -13.87
C PRO A 513 -65.13 4.15 -13.14
N ARG A 514 -64.48 3.91 -11.98
CA ARG A 514 -64.65 2.82 -10.98
C ARG A 514 -63.78 1.59 -11.30
N ARG A 515 -63.10 0.97 -10.33
CA ARG A 515 -63.60 0.51 -9.02
C ARG A 515 -62.42 0.25 -8.07
N ALA A 516 -62.63 0.51 -6.78
CA ALA A 516 -61.73 0.19 -5.68
C ALA A 516 -61.72 -1.31 -5.33
N SER A 517 -60.76 -1.69 -4.47
CA SER A 517 -60.60 -2.92 -3.66
C SER A 517 -59.55 -3.92 -4.15
N PRO A 518 -58.95 -4.75 -3.27
CA PRO A 518 -58.48 -4.48 -1.91
C PRO A 518 -57.04 -5.01 -1.66
N GLU A 519 -56.45 -4.65 -0.52
CA GLU A 519 -55.25 -5.29 0.03
C GLU A 519 -55.43 -6.81 0.22
N PRO A 520 -54.37 -7.63 0.11
CA PRO A 520 -54.36 -8.94 0.72
C PRO A 520 -53.63 -8.93 2.07
N ALA A 521 -54.38 -9.40 3.06
CA ALA A 521 -53.97 -9.73 4.41
C ALA A 521 -52.84 -10.76 4.47
N GLY A 522 -52.11 -10.72 5.58
CA GLY A 522 -51.00 -11.61 5.89
C GLY A 522 -51.38 -13.09 5.97
N SER A 523 -50.44 -13.92 5.52
CA SER A 523 -50.35 -15.33 5.88
C SER A 523 -48.99 -15.57 6.52
N THR A 524 -49.02 -15.82 7.82
CA THR A 524 -47.92 -16.35 8.61
C THR A 524 -47.64 -17.79 8.18
N PHE A 525 -46.52 -18.00 7.47
CA PHE A 525 -45.90 -19.32 7.37
C PHE A 525 -44.65 -19.33 8.25
N ALA A 526 -44.78 -19.93 9.43
CA ALA A 526 -43.66 -20.32 10.25
C ALA A 526 -42.92 -21.45 9.54
N THR A 527 -41.71 -21.15 9.06
CA THR A 527 -40.76 -22.17 8.61
C THR A 527 -39.63 -22.14 9.62
N GLU A 528 -39.53 -23.18 10.45
CA GLU A 528 -38.43 -23.39 11.37
C GLU A 528 -37.13 -23.54 10.57
N VAL A 529 -36.26 -22.54 10.68
CA VAL A 529 -34.87 -22.61 10.18
C VAL A 529 -34.01 -23.15 11.32
N PRO A 530 -33.23 -24.22 11.12
CA PRO A 530 -32.39 -24.78 12.16
C PRO A 530 -31.33 -23.77 12.60
N SER A 531 -31.14 -23.68 13.92
CA SER A 531 -30.17 -22.81 14.62
C SER A 531 -28.76 -22.99 14.07
N ALA A 532 -28.39 -22.14 13.12
CA ALA A 532 -27.01 -21.91 12.76
C ALA A 532 -26.38 -21.04 13.85
N LYS A 533 -25.30 -21.55 14.46
CA LYS A 533 -24.47 -20.84 15.43
C LYS A 533 -24.24 -19.39 14.97
N SER A 534 -24.57 -18.44 15.84
CA SER A 534 -24.31 -17.02 15.64
C SER A 534 -22.90 -16.81 15.08
N PRO A 535 -22.75 -16.16 13.91
CA PRO A 535 -21.42 -15.76 13.46
C PRO A 535 -20.87 -14.80 14.51
N ARG A 536 -19.63 -15.07 14.99
CA ARG A 536 -18.87 -14.11 15.79
C ARG A 536 -19.06 -12.71 15.20
N ALA A 537 -19.35 -11.73 16.06
CA ALA A 537 -19.47 -10.34 15.64
C ALA A 537 -18.30 -9.97 14.71
N PRO A 538 -18.55 -9.28 13.59
CA PRO A 538 -17.48 -8.88 12.69
C PRO A 538 -16.47 -8.04 13.48
N GLU A 539 -15.21 -8.48 13.49
CA GLU A 539 -14.10 -7.77 14.12
C GLU A 539 -14.00 -6.35 13.54
N HIS A 540 -13.71 -5.37 14.39
CA HIS A 540 -13.65 -3.97 13.98
C HIS A 540 -12.58 -3.84 12.87
N PRO A 541 -12.79 -3.03 11.82
CA PRO A 541 -11.80 -2.84 10.75
C PRO A 541 -10.39 -2.47 11.28
N HIS A 542 -10.35 -1.76 12.41
CA HIS A 542 -9.13 -1.33 13.11
C HIS A 542 -8.45 -2.41 13.96
N ASP A 543 -9.11 -3.53 14.25
CA ASP A 543 -8.54 -4.64 15.05
C ASP A 543 -7.52 -5.45 14.25
N ARG A 544 -7.53 -5.34 12.92
CA ARG A 544 -6.46 -5.90 12.08
C ARG A 544 -5.16 -5.12 12.30
N ALA A 545 -5.18 -3.79 12.19
CA ALA A 545 -4.01 -2.96 12.41
C ALA A 545 -3.45 -3.06 13.84
N ALA A 546 -4.32 -3.17 14.86
CA ALA A 546 -3.90 -3.32 16.26
C ALA A 546 -3.22 -4.67 16.54
N ARG A 547 -3.78 -5.79 16.06
CA ARG A 547 -3.16 -7.13 16.18
C ARG A 547 -1.80 -7.20 15.48
N HIS A 548 -1.65 -6.49 14.36
CA HIS A 548 -0.41 -6.47 13.60
C HIS A 548 0.76 -5.77 14.34
N ILE A 549 0.44 -4.76 15.15
CA ILE A 549 1.42 -4.01 15.94
C ILE A 549 1.80 -4.77 17.23
N GLU A 550 0.90 -5.58 17.78
CA GLU A 550 1.10 -6.33 19.01
C GLU A 550 2.02 -7.55 18.83
N MET A 551 1.93 -8.28 17.71
CA MET A 551 2.76 -9.47 17.47
C MET A 551 4.24 -9.18 17.17
N THR A 552 4.54 -7.98 16.64
CA THR A 552 5.92 -7.50 16.42
C THR A 552 6.66 -7.29 17.75
N ARG A 553 5.92 -7.00 18.83
CA ARG A 553 6.48 -6.88 20.19
C ARG A 553 6.95 -8.22 20.71
N ASP A 554 6.21 -9.29 20.45
CA ASP A 554 6.57 -10.61 20.96
C ASP A 554 7.77 -11.19 20.20
N SER A 555 7.91 -10.96 18.89
CA SER A 555 9.08 -11.39 18.14
C SER A 555 10.34 -10.59 18.50
N GLU A 556 10.25 -9.27 18.62
CA GLU A 556 11.37 -8.43 19.04
C GLU A 556 11.74 -8.60 20.52
N ALA A 557 10.78 -8.80 21.42
CA ALA A 557 11.05 -9.11 22.82
C ALA A 557 11.67 -10.49 22.97
N ARG A 558 11.26 -11.48 22.16
CA ARG A 558 11.90 -12.81 22.09
C ARG A 558 13.32 -12.72 21.54
N ALA A 559 13.57 -11.88 20.53
CA ALA A 559 14.91 -11.63 20.00
C ALA A 559 15.82 -10.94 21.04
N ARG A 560 15.34 -9.89 21.71
CA ARG A 560 16.05 -9.21 22.80
C ARG A 560 16.33 -10.12 23.99
N ARG A 561 15.41 -11.01 24.35
CA ARG A 561 15.61 -11.99 25.44
C ARG A 561 16.71 -12.99 25.07
N ARG A 562 16.74 -13.49 23.83
CA ARG A 562 17.79 -14.39 23.33
C ARG A 562 19.17 -13.72 23.23
N GLU A 563 19.20 -12.43 22.94
CA GLU A 563 20.43 -11.63 22.93
C GLU A 563 20.97 -11.41 24.35
N TYR A 564 20.09 -11.12 25.31
CA TYR A 564 20.45 -11.03 26.73
C TYR A 564 21.00 -12.35 27.27
N GLU A 565 20.34 -13.48 26.97
CA GLU A 565 20.78 -14.83 27.33
C GLU A 565 22.09 -15.25 26.65
N ARG A 566 22.49 -14.59 25.55
CA ARG A 566 23.77 -14.82 24.88
C ARG A 566 24.88 -14.02 25.57
N ILE A 567 24.62 -12.75 25.89
CA ILE A 567 25.55 -11.88 26.63
C ILE A 567 25.83 -12.45 28.02
N GLU A 568 24.82 -13.02 28.68
CA GLU A 568 24.97 -13.66 29.99
C GLU A 568 25.84 -14.93 29.92
N ARG A 569 25.60 -15.79 28.91
CA ARG A 569 26.46 -16.96 28.63
C ARG A 569 27.91 -16.59 28.33
N ASP A 570 28.14 -15.59 27.50
CA ASP A 570 29.50 -15.11 27.18
C ASP A 570 30.21 -14.52 28.41
N ARG A 571 29.45 -14.01 29.38
CA ARG A 571 29.97 -13.48 30.65
C ARG A 571 30.33 -14.61 31.61
N ASP A 572 29.51 -15.65 31.68
CA ASP A 572 29.75 -16.84 32.49
C ASP A 572 30.94 -17.66 31.94
N ASP A 573 31.06 -17.80 30.62
CA ASP A 573 32.19 -18.48 29.98
C ASP A 573 33.51 -17.73 30.20
N ARG A 574 33.50 -16.39 30.24
CA ARG A 574 34.66 -15.57 30.61
C ARG A 574 35.01 -15.65 32.09
N ALA A 575 34.02 -15.86 32.96
CA ALA A 575 34.25 -16.08 34.38
C ALA A 575 34.81 -17.49 34.67
N ALA A 576 34.37 -18.49 33.89
CA ALA A 576 34.86 -19.87 33.99
C ALA A 576 36.25 -20.08 33.37
N GLY A 577 36.65 -19.26 32.39
CA GLY A 577 37.96 -19.32 31.74
C GLY A 577 39.12 -18.65 32.50
N ASN A 578 38.84 -18.03 33.66
CA ASN A 578 39.83 -17.31 34.48
C ASN A 578 40.02 -17.93 35.88
N GLY A 579 39.57 -19.18 36.06
CA GLY A 579 39.69 -19.97 37.30
C GLY A 579 40.77 -21.03 37.23
#